data_AF-A0A1Z8V8F8-F1
#
_entry.id   AF-A0A1Z8V8F8-F1
#
_cell.length_a   1.000
_cell.length_b   1.000
_cell.length_c   1.000
_cell.angle_alpha   90.00
_cell.angle_beta   90.00
_cell.angle_gamma   90.00
#
_symmetry.space_group_name_H-M   'P 1'
#
loop_
_entity.id
_entity.type
_entity.pdbx_description
1 polymer ?
#
loop_
_entity_poly.entity_id
_entity_poly.type
_entity_poly.pdbx_seq_one_letter_code
_entity_poly.pdbx_strand_id
1 'polypeptide(L)'
;MKNILSYRRTLTLCAVVLTLISIRMHVDPAGITENEFPYAKGDAFDVAVTMRHLIASLLLAIASIVFFAGRVEDAKSQQSVLNGCSLCFAVMCITLGTMTVTQAGHLIGGTMVFAVLTALSLYKRVTH
;
A
#
# COMPACT_ATOMS: atom_id res chain seq x y z
N MET A 1 34.04 2.26 12.92
CA MET A 1 32.63 2.66 13.08
C MET A 1 31.78 1.41 13.11
N LYS A 2 31.02 1.19 14.19
CA LYS A 2 30.14 0.02 14.36
C LYS A 2 28.99 0.18 13.36
N ASN A 3 28.82 -0.74 12.41
CA ASN A 3 27.68 -0.76 11.50
C ASN A 3 26.42 -1.07 12.32
N ILE A 4 25.80 -0.05 12.91
CA ILE A 4 24.66 -0.16 13.83
C ILE A 4 23.44 -0.79 13.13
N LEU A 5 23.33 -0.66 11.80
CA LEU A 5 22.33 -1.36 11.01
C LEU A 5 22.79 -1.47 9.54
N SER A 6 22.81 -2.68 8.97
CA SER A 6 23.07 -2.86 7.54
C SER A 6 21.94 -2.23 6.72
N TYR A 7 22.24 -1.62 5.56
CA TYR A 7 21.26 -1.01 4.64
C TYR A 7 20.01 -1.88 4.43
N ARG A 8 20.19 -3.19 4.21
CA ARG A 8 19.10 -4.16 4.06
C ARG A 8 18.22 -4.29 5.30
N ARG A 9 18.82 -4.23 6.50
CA ARG A 9 18.10 -4.27 7.79
C ARG A 9 17.30 -2.98 8.00
N THR A 10 17.87 -1.82 7.65
CA THR A 10 17.19 -0.52 7.71
C THR A 10 15.94 -0.50 6.84
N LEU A 11 16.07 -0.89 5.56
CA LEU A 11 14.93 -0.94 4.65
C LEU A 11 13.87 -1.96 5.08
N THR A 12 14.29 -3.10 5.63
CA THR A 12 13.34 -4.08 6.17
C THR A 12 12.54 -3.49 7.34
N LEU A 13 13.17 -2.76 8.26
CA LEU A 13 12.47 -2.08 9.35
C LEU A 13 11.50 -1.01 8.85
N CYS A 14 11.93 -0.16 7.90
CA CYS A 14 11.04 0.82 7.28
C CYS A 14 9.82 0.16 6.63
N ALA A 15 10.02 -0.92 5.88
CA ALA A 15 8.93 -1.67 5.27
C ALA A 15 7.96 -2.20 6.33
N VAL A 16 8.46 -2.79 7.42
CA VAL A 16 7.61 -3.29 8.51
C VAL A 16 6.78 -2.17 9.14
N VAL A 17 7.38 -1.02 9.44
CA VAL A 17 6.65 0.13 10.02
C VAL A 17 5.55 0.62 9.08
N LEU A 18 5.87 0.78 7.79
CA LEU A 18 4.89 1.19 6.78
C LEU A 18 3.75 0.18 6.65
N THR A 19 4.05 -1.12 6.68
CA THR A 19 3.04 -2.18 6.66
C THR A 19 2.13 -2.12 7.89
N LEU A 20 2.67 -1.89 9.10
CA LEU A 20 1.85 -1.78 10.30
C LEU A 20 0.89 -0.59 10.25
N ILE A 21 1.36 0.56 9.76
CA ILE A 21 0.51 1.76 9.58
C ILE A 21 -0.57 1.48 8.53
N SER A 22 -0.20 0.88 7.40
CA SER A 22 -1.14 0.48 6.34
C SER A 22 -2.23 -0.47 6.87
N ILE A 23 -1.86 -1.48 7.66
CA ILE A 23 -2.82 -2.41 8.26
C ILE A 23 -3.78 -1.66 9.19
N ARG A 24 -3.26 -0.78 10.05
CA ARG A 24 -4.12 0.01 10.95
C ARG A 24 -5.14 0.85 10.18
N MET A 25 -4.71 1.50 9.10
CA MET A 25 -5.61 2.30 8.26
C MET A 25 -6.59 1.45 7.43
N HIS A 26 -6.33 0.17 7.18
CA HIS A 26 -7.31 -0.75 6.58
C HIS A 26 -8.31 -1.31 7.59
N VAL A 27 -7.85 -1.60 8.82
CA VAL A 27 -8.66 -2.26 9.85
C VAL A 27 -9.61 -1.28 10.54
N ASP A 28 -9.11 -0.08 10.85
CA ASP A 28 -9.88 0.92 11.59
C ASP A 28 -9.67 2.35 11.03
N PRO A 29 -10.03 2.60 9.76
CA PRO A 29 -9.93 3.93 9.17
C PRO A 29 -10.81 4.96 9.88
N ALA A 30 -11.98 4.54 10.39
CA ALA A 30 -12.92 5.41 11.12
C ALA A 30 -12.34 5.87 12.45
N GLY A 31 -11.81 4.97 13.28
CA GLY A 31 -11.19 5.33 14.55
C GLY A 31 -9.97 6.23 14.39
N ILE A 32 -9.16 6.07 13.34
CA ILE A 32 -8.08 7.04 13.05
C ILE A 32 -8.69 8.39 12.64
N THR A 33 -9.81 8.40 11.89
CA THR A 33 -10.47 9.64 11.43
C THR A 33 -11.06 10.43 12.60
N GLU A 34 -11.71 9.73 13.53
CA GLU A 34 -12.25 10.33 14.74
C GLU A 34 -11.15 10.87 15.66
N ASN A 35 -10.02 10.17 15.76
CA ASN A 35 -8.90 10.66 16.58
C ASN A 35 -8.24 11.92 16.00
N GLU A 36 -8.12 12.04 14.68
CA GLU A 36 -7.53 13.21 14.04
C GLU A 36 -8.53 14.37 13.88
N PHE A 37 -9.80 14.06 13.65
CA PHE A 37 -10.88 15.01 13.40
C PHE A 37 -12.12 14.68 14.24
N PRO A 38 -12.09 14.88 15.57
CA PRO A 38 -13.12 14.42 16.50
C PRO A 38 -14.50 15.04 16.32
N TYR A 39 -14.60 16.11 15.53
CA TYR A 39 -15.85 16.83 15.26
C TYR A 39 -16.33 16.68 13.80
N ALA A 40 -15.60 15.94 12.96
CA ALA A 40 -16.00 15.70 11.59
C ALA A 40 -17.20 14.75 11.53
N LYS A 41 -18.22 15.10 10.74
CA LYS A 41 -19.46 14.33 10.58
C LYS A 41 -20.00 14.46 9.16
N GLY A 42 -20.90 13.54 8.79
CA GLY A 42 -21.57 13.53 7.50
C GLY A 42 -20.61 13.17 6.36
N ASP A 43 -20.95 13.58 5.14
CA ASP A 43 -20.28 13.16 3.91
C ASP A 43 -18.75 13.38 3.93
N ALA A 44 -18.29 14.50 4.49
CA ALA A 44 -16.85 14.78 4.60
C ALA A 44 -16.08 13.76 5.46
N PHE A 45 -16.74 13.19 6.48
CA PHE A 45 -16.16 12.14 7.32
C PHE A 45 -16.05 10.82 6.53
N ASP A 46 -17.11 10.43 5.82
CA ASP A 46 -17.13 9.20 5.02
C ASP A 46 -16.09 9.25 3.87
N VAL A 47 -15.92 10.42 3.26
CA VAL A 47 -14.86 10.67 2.28
C VAL A 47 -13.47 10.54 2.94
N ALA A 48 -13.26 11.08 4.14
CA ALA A 48 -11.99 10.96 4.84
C ALA A 48 -11.64 9.50 5.21
N VAL A 49 -12.63 8.72 5.64
CA VAL A 49 -12.50 7.27 5.90
C VAL A 49 -12.11 6.53 4.61
N THR A 50 -12.78 6.86 3.50
CA THR A 50 -12.48 6.29 2.19
C THR A 50 -11.06 6.65 1.72
N MET A 51 -10.63 7.89 1.93
CA MET A 51 -9.26 8.33 1.61
C MET A 51 -8.21 7.58 2.43
N ARG A 52 -8.52 7.14 3.66
CA ARG A 52 -7.58 6.35 4.46
C ARG A 52 -7.37 4.97 3.90
N HIS A 53 -8.39 4.32 3.35
CA HIS A 53 -8.19 3.09 2.61
C HIS A 53 -7.26 3.28 1.41
N LEU A 54 -7.38 4.41 0.70
CA LEU A 54 -6.50 4.75 -0.43
C LEU A 54 -5.04 4.94 0.02
N ILE A 55 -4.84 5.73 1.07
CA ILE A 55 -3.52 5.99 1.66
C ILE A 55 -2.91 4.69 2.17
N ALA A 56 -3.70 3.84 2.83
CA ALA A 56 -3.26 2.56 3.34
C ALA A 56 -2.77 1.64 2.23
N SER A 57 -3.50 1.57 1.12
CA SER A 57 -3.13 0.81 -0.07
C SER A 57 -1.82 1.32 -0.66
N LEU A 58 -1.65 2.63 -0.78
CA LEU A 58 -0.41 3.25 -1.23
C LEU A 58 0.77 2.93 -0.30
N LEU A 59 0.58 3.03 1.01
CA LEU A 59 1.60 2.70 2.01
C LEU A 59 2.06 1.25 1.91
N LEU A 60 1.14 0.31 1.63
CA LEU A 60 1.48 -1.10 1.44
C LEU A 60 2.36 -1.31 0.20
N ALA A 61 2.04 -0.63 -0.91
CA ALA A 61 2.87 -0.67 -2.11
C ALA A 61 4.27 -0.11 -1.85
N ILE A 62 4.39 1.04 -1.18
CA ILE A 62 5.68 1.63 -0.82
C ILE A 62 6.47 0.69 0.10
N ALA A 63 5.82 0.09 1.11
CA ALA A 63 6.44 -0.88 2.00
C ALA A 63 7.03 -2.08 1.21
N SER A 64 6.29 -2.58 0.23
CA SER A 64 6.71 -3.67 -0.65
C SER A 64 7.93 -3.29 -1.48
N ILE A 65 7.92 -2.10 -2.09
CA ILE A 65 9.05 -1.57 -2.88
C ILE A 65 10.30 -1.45 -2.02
N VAL A 66 10.17 -0.84 -0.84
CA VAL A 66 11.27 -0.64 0.11
C VAL A 66 11.86 -1.98 0.57
N PHE A 67 11.01 -2.96 0.88
CA PHE A 67 11.44 -4.30 1.28
C PHE A 67 12.27 -5.00 0.19
N PHE A 68 11.87 -4.83 -1.07
CA PHE A 68 12.55 -5.44 -2.19
C PHE A 68 13.79 -4.66 -2.64
N ALA A 69 13.81 -3.34 -2.52
CA ALA A 69 14.99 -2.51 -2.82
C ALA A 69 16.22 -2.94 -1.99
N GLY A 70 16.01 -3.41 -0.75
CA GLY A 70 17.07 -3.98 0.08
C GLY A 70 17.57 -5.36 -0.34
N ARG A 71 16.96 -5.99 -1.36
CA ARG A 71 17.27 -7.34 -1.87
C ARG A 71 17.59 -7.34 -3.38
N VAL A 72 17.78 -6.16 -3.96
CA VAL A 72 18.21 -6.04 -5.35
C VAL A 72 19.73 -6.22 -5.41
N GLU A 73 20.18 -7.29 -6.06
CA GLU A 73 21.60 -7.57 -6.26
C GLU A 73 22.02 -7.34 -7.73
N ASP A 74 21.11 -7.53 -8.70
CA ASP A 74 21.39 -7.40 -10.14
C ASP A 74 20.31 -6.61 -10.91
N ALA A 75 20.64 -6.13 -12.12
CA ALA A 75 19.74 -5.38 -13.00
C ALA A 75 18.44 -6.14 -13.36
N LYS A 76 18.49 -7.47 -13.47
CA LYS A 76 17.28 -8.30 -13.66
C LYS A 76 16.35 -8.24 -12.44
N SER A 77 16.91 -8.21 -11.23
CA SER A 77 16.13 -8.05 -10.00
C SER A 77 15.50 -6.66 -9.93
N GLN A 78 16.21 -5.61 -10.36
CA GLN A 78 15.65 -4.25 -10.50
C GLN A 78 14.46 -4.22 -11.46
N GLN A 79 14.62 -4.80 -12.65
CA GLN A 79 13.59 -4.83 -13.67
C GLN A 79 12.35 -5.61 -13.21
N SER A 80 12.54 -6.71 -12.48
CA SER A 80 11.43 -7.49 -11.90
C SER A 80 10.65 -6.69 -10.84
N VAL A 81 11.34 -5.94 -9.97
CA VAL A 81 10.70 -5.04 -8.99
C VAL A 81 9.86 -4.00 -9.73
N LEU A 82 10.47 -3.33 -10.71
CA LEU A 82 9.84 -2.24 -11.44
C LEU A 82 8.63 -2.72 -12.24
N ASN A 83 8.73 -3.87 -12.92
CA ASN A 83 7.61 -4.48 -13.62
C ASN A 83 6.47 -4.87 -12.67
N GLY A 84 6.79 -5.38 -11.47
CA GLY A 84 5.79 -5.65 -10.43
C GLY A 84 5.07 -4.39 -9.95
N CYS A 85 5.80 -3.28 -9.80
CA CYS A 85 5.23 -1.97 -9.44
C CYS A 85 4.32 -1.43 -10.53
N SER A 86 4.78 -1.46 -11.79
CA SER A 86 4.01 -1.02 -12.95
C SER A 86 2.72 -1.82 -13.10
N LEU A 87 2.77 -3.14 -12.86
CA LEU A 87 1.58 -4.00 -12.89
C LEU A 87 0.59 -3.63 -11.80
N CYS A 88 1.04 -3.45 -10.55
CA CYS A 88 0.14 -3.05 -9.45
C CYS A 88 -0.49 -1.69 -9.74
N PHE A 89 0.31 -0.71 -10.19
CA PHE A 89 -0.19 0.62 -10.56
C PHE A 89 -1.22 0.57 -11.68
N ALA A 90 -0.97 -0.20 -12.74
CA ALA A 90 -1.90 -0.38 -13.84
C ALA A 90 -3.24 -0.96 -13.36
N VAL A 91 -3.20 -1.98 -12.50
CA VAL A 91 -4.45 -2.54 -11.97
C VAL A 91 -5.18 -1.55 -11.06
N MET A 92 -4.47 -0.75 -10.25
CA MET A 92 -5.07 0.34 -9.49
C MET A 92 -5.85 1.31 -10.37
N CYS A 93 -5.20 1.80 -11.43
CA CYS A 93 -5.79 2.73 -12.38
C CYS A 93 -7.02 2.15 -13.06
N ILE A 94 -6.96 0.87 -13.46
CA ILE A 94 -8.10 0.17 -14.07
C ILE A 94 -9.24 0.04 -13.05
N THR A 95 -8.96 -0.45 -11.84
CA THR A 95 -10.04 -0.66 -10.84
C THR A 95 -10.68 0.65 -10.41
N LEU A 96 -9.90 1.69 -10.08
CA LEU A 96 -10.45 3.01 -9.76
C LEU A 96 -11.18 3.63 -10.96
N GLY A 97 -10.61 3.52 -12.17
CA GLY A 97 -11.20 4.03 -13.39
C GLY A 97 -12.54 3.38 -13.70
N THR A 98 -12.62 2.05 -13.64
CA THR A 98 -13.87 1.30 -13.85
C THR A 98 -14.91 1.65 -12.78
N MET A 99 -14.54 1.75 -11.50
CA MET A 99 -15.48 2.12 -10.45
C MET A 99 -16.00 3.55 -10.59
N THR A 100 -15.14 4.48 -11.00
CA THR A 100 -15.51 5.88 -11.25
C THR A 100 -16.47 6.00 -12.43
N VAL A 101 -16.20 5.28 -13.53
CA VAL A 101 -17.01 5.33 -14.76
C VAL A 101 -18.37 4.64 -14.60
N THR A 102 -18.43 3.55 -13.82
CA THR A 102 -19.66 2.76 -13.66
C THR A 102 -20.59 3.26 -12.56
N GLN A 103 -20.17 4.25 -11.75
CA GLN A 103 -20.85 4.65 -10.51
C GLN A 103 -21.22 3.45 -9.59
N ALA A 104 -20.57 2.30 -9.77
CA ALA A 104 -21.05 1.02 -9.24
C ALA A 104 -20.52 0.70 -7.83
N GLY A 105 -19.76 1.58 -7.18
CA GLY A 105 -19.31 1.29 -5.82
C GLY A 105 -18.44 2.36 -5.17
N HIS A 106 -18.45 2.31 -3.83
CA HIS A 106 -17.51 3.01 -2.95
C HIS A 106 -16.07 2.77 -3.40
N LEU A 107 -15.26 3.84 -3.42
CA LEU A 107 -13.80 3.84 -3.71
C LEU A 107 -13.02 2.74 -2.95
N ILE A 108 -13.58 2.26 -1.84
CA ILE A 108 -13.10 1.15 -1.00
C ILE A 108 -12.86 -0.16 -1.80
N GLY A 109 -13.66 -0.44 -2.83
CA GLY A 109 -13.44 -1.67 -3.62
C GLY A 109 -12.15 -1.59 -4.45
N GLY A 110 -11.80 -0.40 -4.94
CA GLY A 110 -10.56 -0.18 -5.70
C GLY A 110 -9.32 -0.34 -4.83
N THR A 111 -9.40 0.11 -3.59
CA THR A 111 -8.32 -0.04 -2.60
C THR A 111 -8.09 -1.48 -2.20
N MET A 112 -9.16 -2.26 -2.03
CA MET A 112 -9.10 -3.69 -1.71
C MET A 112 -8.39 -4.48 -2.82
N VAL A 113 -8.76 -4.25 -4.09
CA VAL A 113 -8.12 -4.94 -5.23
C VAL A 113 -6.63 -4.63 -5.30
N PHE A 114 -6.25 -3.36 -5.14
CA PHE A 114 -4.84 -2.97 -5.15
C PHE A 114 -4.03 -3.60 -4.00
N ALA A 115 -4.60 -3.61 -2.79
CA ALA A 115 -3.96 -4.23 -1.62
C ALA A 115 -3.75 -5.74 -1.82
N VAL A 116 -4.77 -6.45 -2.32
CA VAL A 116 -4.71 -7.89 -2.58
C VAL A 116 -3.67 -8.24 -3.65
N LEU A 117 -3.62 -7.48 -4.74
CA LEU A 117 -2.63 -7.71 -5.80
C LEU A 117 -1.20 -7.41 -5.35
N THR A 118 -1.02 -6.38 -4.54
CA THR A 118 0.26 -6.07 -3.91
C THR A 118 0.70 -7.23 -3.00
N ALA A 119 -0.20 -7.79 -2.20
CA ALA A 119 0.10 -8.94 -1.35
C ALA A 119 0.42 -10.22 -2.15
N LEU A 120 -0.33 -10.49 -3.22
CA LEU A 120 -0.11 -11.65 -4.10
C LEU A 120 1.21 -11.57 -4.86
N SER A 121 1.55 -10.38 -5.38
CA SER A 121 2.82 -10.16 -6.07
C SER A 121 4.02 -10.28 -5.12
N LEU A 122 3.88 -9.82 -3.86
CA LEU A 122 4.82 -10.09 -2.78
C LEU A 122 4.99 -11.59 -2.53
N TYR A 123 3.89 -12.32 -2.31
CA TYR A 123 3.92 -13.76 -2.01
C TYR A 123 4.63 -14.55 -3.10
N LYS A 124 4.24 -14.35 -4.38
CA LYS A 124 4.84 -15.05 -5.51
C LYS A 124 6.35 -14.86 -5.61
N ARG A 125 6.84 -13.65 -5.30
CA ARG A 125 8.27 -13.32 -5.37
C ARG A 125 9.08 -13.83 -4.16
N VAL A 126 8.43 -14.13 -3.04
CA VAL A 126 9.12 -14.70 -1.87
C VAL A 126 9.21 -16.22 -1.97
N THR A 127 8.20 -16.87 -2.57
CA THR A 127 8.14 -18.33 -2.68
C THR A 127 8.86 -18.91 -3.91
N HIS A 128 9.27 -18.07 -4.85
CA HIS A 128 9.84 -18.48 -6.14
C HIS A 128 11.04 -17.61 -6.51
#